data_AF-A0A176QDT8-F1
#
_entry.id   AF-A0A176QDT8-F1
#
_cell.length_a   1.000
_cell.length_b   1.000
_cell.length_c   1.000
_cell.angle_alpha   90.00
_cell.angle_beta   90.00
_cell.angle_gamma   90.00
#
_symmetry.space_group_name_H-M   'P 1'
#
loop_
_entity.id
_entity.type
_entity.pdbx_description
1 polymer ?
#
loop_
_entity_poly.entity_id
_entity_poly.type
_entity_poly.pdbx_seq_one_letter_code
_entity_poly.pdbx_strand_id
1 'polypeptide(L)'
;MAGFWRSALGDDQSGFRLVVGMCLFWVGPLMFGAMGVLAGRPGMVLWSVVAAVGWVLAWTVMIVRHRRCGPGERVDLTPTVPMILPGVLMVAGVVGALMSF
;
A
#
# COMPACT_ATOMS: atom_id res chain seq x y z
N MET A 1 -13.49 -12.69 -4.94
CA MET A 1 -12.79 -12.17 -3.73
C MET A 1 -12.40 -13.28 -2.75
N ALA A 2 -13.25 -14.28 -2.47
CA ALA A 2 -12.93 -15.37 -1.55
C ALA A 2 -11.67 -16.20 -1.93
N GLY A 3 -11.42 -16.40 -3.22
CA GLY A 3 -10.21 -17.12 -3.69
C GLY A 3 -8.89 -16.40 -3.44
N PHE A 4 -8.88 -15.06 -3.40
CA PHE A 4 -7.66 -14.28 -3.11
C PHE A 4 -7.18 -14.51 -1.68
N TRP A 5 -8.10 -14.39 -0.71
CA TRP A 5 -7.79 -14.62 0.70
C TRP A 5 -7.39 -16.08 0.95
N ARG A 6 -8.05 -17.02 0.28
CA ARG A 6 -7.73 -18.45 0.39
C ARG A 6 -6.38 -18.81 -0.22
N SER A 7 -5.97 -18.16 -1.32
CA SER A 7 -4.66 -18.34 -1.94
C SER A 7 -3.55 -17.66 -1.13
N ALA A 8 -3.75 -16.41 -0.69
CA ALA A 8 -2.76 -15.68 0.10
C ALA A 8 -2.53 -16.27 1.50
N LEU A 9 -3.53 -16.95 2.06
CA LEU A 9 -3.42 -17.70 3.33
C LEU A 9 -2.98 -19.16 3.13
N GLY A 10 -3.11 -19.70 1.91
CA GLY A 10 -2.74 -21.06 1.56
C GLY A 10 -1.30 -21.22 1.02
N ASP A 11 -0.70 -20.12 0.55
CA ASP A 11 0.69 -20.08 0.06
C ASP A 11 1.66 -19.76 1.22
N ASP A 12 2.48 -20.76 1.56
CA ASP A 12 3.40 -20.78 2.70
C ASP A 12 4.23 -19.50 2.86
N GLN A 13 4.08 -18.85 4.02
CA GLN A 13 4.76 -17.66 4.57
C GLN A 13 4.81 -16.37 3.73
N SER A 14 4.90 -16.44 2.41
CA SER A 14 5.16 -15.32 1.50
C SER A 14 3.89 -14.51 1.23
N GLY A 15 2.74 -15.16 1.02
CA GLY A 15 1.43 -14.51 0.90
C GLY A 15 0.98 -13.85 2.21
N PHE A 16 1.19 -14.51 3.34
CA PHE A 16 0.88 -13.97 4.67
C PHE A 16 1.75 -12.76 5.02
N ARG A 17 3.07 -12.81 4.78
CA ARG A 17 3.97 -11.66 4.96
C ARG A 17 3.54 -10.45 4.12
N LEU A 18 3.03 -10.70 2.92
CA LEU A 18 2.47 -9.68 2.05
C LEU A 18 1.24 -9.01 2.67
N VAL A 19 0.29 -9.80 3.17
CA VAL A 19 -0.91 -9.28 3.84
C VAL A 19 -0.57 -8.53 5.14
N VAL A 20 0.34 -9.06 5.95
CA VAL A 20 0.76 -8.41 7.21
C VAL A 20 1.51 -7.11 6.92
N GLY A 21 2.44 -7.12 5.96
CA GLY A 21 3.09 -5.90 5.48
C GLY A 21 2.08 -4.86 4.98
N MET A 22 0.99 -5.33 4.34
CA MET A 22 -0.11 -4.47 3.90
C MET A 22 -0.88 -3.80 5.04
N CYS A 23 -1.20 -4.54 6.10
CA CYS A 23 -1.91 -3.99 7.25
C CYS A 23 -1.02 -3.00 8.03
N LEU A 24 0.25 -3.32 8.22
CA LEU A 24 1.19 -2.46 8.95
C LEU A 24 1.43 -1.13 8.25
N PHE A 25 1.39 -1.10 6.92
CA PHE A 25 1.69 0.13 6.20
C PHE A 25 0.54 1.16 6.23
N TRP A 26 -0.72 0.71 6.40
CA TRP A 26 -1.85 1.63 6.61
C TRP A 26 -1.73 2.44 7.90
N VAL A 27 -0.94 1.96 8.87
CA VAL A 27 -0.74 2.64 10.15
C VAL A 27 -0.20 4.07 9.94
N GLY A 28 0.75 4.26 9.02
CA GLY A 28 1.35 5.58 8.78
C GLY A 28 0.34 6.62 8.29
N PRO A 29 -0.29 6.43 7.11
CA PRO A 29 -1.29 7.36 6.58
C PRO A 29 -2.46 7.60 7.54
N LEU A 30 -2.95 6.56 8.22
CA LEU A 30 -4.04 6.71 9.19
C LEU A 30 -3.61 7.54 10.41
N MET A 31 -2.39 7.33 10.91
CA MET A 31 -1.86 8.08 12.04
C MET A 31 -1.65 9.56 11.68
N PHE A 32 -1.04 9.86 10.53
CA PHE A 32 -0.88 11.24 10.05
C PHE A 32 -2.23 11.91 9.76
N GLY A 33 -3.18 11.19 9.17
CA GLY A 33 -4.54 11.70 8.94
C GLY A 33 -5.27 12.02 10.24
N ALA A 34 -5.25 11.11 11.22
CA ALA A 34 -5.88 11.31 12.52
C ALA A 34 -5.26 12.49 13.28
N MET A 35 -3.92 12.57 13.31
CA MET A 35 -3.22 13.71 13.94
C MET A 35 -3.55 15.03 13.22
N GLY A 36 -3.63 15.03 11.89
CA GLY A 36 -3.99 16.23 11.11
C GLY A 36 -5.40 16.73 11.42
N VAL A 37 -6.36 15.83 11.61
CA VAL A 37 -7.74 16.17 12.01
C VAL A 37 -7.77 16.72 13.44
N LEU A 38 -7.12 16.03 14.39
CA LEU A 38 -7.08 16.45 15.79
C LEU A 38 -6.37 17.79 16.00
N ALA A 39 -5.33 18.07 15.21
CA ALA A 39 -4.57 19.31 15.27
C ALA A 39 -5.15 20.44 14.41
N GLY A 40 -6.25 20.21 13.69
CA GLY A 40 -6.84 21.20 12.79
C GLY A 40 -5.94 21.61 11.62
N ARG A 41 -5.07 20.70 11.15
CA ARG A 41 -4.08 20.95 10.10
C ARG A 41 -4.49 20.30 8.78
N PRO A 42 -5.19 21.03 7.89
CA PRO A 42 -5.73 20.46 6.66
C PRO A 42 -4.64 19.98 5.69
N GLY A 43 -3.46 20.62 5.68
CA GLY A 43 -2.33 20.19 4.85
C GLY A 43 -1.87 18.76 5.19
N MET A 44 -1.78 18.45 6.48
CA MET A 44 -1.37 17.14 6.96
C MET A 44 -2.39 16.05 6.61
N VAL A 45 -3.68 16.38 6.67
CA VAL A 45 -4.76 15.51 6.19
C VAL A 45 -4.65 15.29 4.68
N LEU A 46 -4.43 16.34 3.90
CA LEU A 46 -4.30 16.24 2.44
C LEU A 46 -3.15 15.31 2.04
N TRP A 47 -1.99 15.47 2.68
CA TRP A 47 -0.82 14.62 2.42
C TRP A 47 -1.00 13.17 2.88
N SER A 48 -1.77 12.95 3.96
CA SER A 48 -2.15 11.60 4.38
C SER A 48 -3.03 10.90 3.32
N VAL A 49 -3.92 11.63 2.65
CA VAL A 49 -4.74 11.12 1.54
C VAL A 49 -3.86 10.78 0.34
N VAL A 50 -2.88 11.63 0.01
CA VAL A 50 -1.90 11.33 -1.07
C VAL A 50 -1.14 10.03 -0.78
N ALA A 51 -0.66 9.85 0.45
CA ALA A 51 0.00 8.61 0.87
C ALA A 51 -0.93 7.39 0.76
N ALA A 52 -2.20 7.54 1.17
CA ALA A 52 -3.20 6.49 1.06
C ALA A 52 -3.50 6.12 -0.40
N VAL A 53 -3.58 7.09 -1.32
CA VAL A 53 -3.77 6.86 -2.75
C VAL A 53 -2.60 6.11 -3.36
N GLY A 54 -1.35 6.50 -3.04
CA GLY A 54 -0.17 5.76 -3.45
C GLY A 54 -0.21 4.30 -3.00
N TRP A 55 -0.69 4.06 -1.78
CA TRP A 55 -0.85 2.72 -1.22
C TRP A 55 -1.92 1.88 -1.96
N VAL A 56 -3.07 2.47 -2.28
CA VAL A 56 -4.14 1.81 -3.06
C VAL A 56 -3.66 1.46 -4.48
N LEU A 57 -2.85 2.32 -5.10
CA LEU A 57 -2.26 2.03 -6.41
C LEU A 57 -1.26 0.87 -6.34
N ALA A 58 -0.40 0.84 -5.32
CA ALA A 58 0.49 -0.31 -5.08
C ALA A 58 -0.31 -1.62 -4.96
N TRP A 59 -1.39 -1.59 -4.17
CA TRP A 59 -2.28 -2.73 -3.98
C TRP A 59 -2.91 -3.21 -5.29
N THR A 60 -3.40 -2.27 -6.11
CA THR A 60 -4.01 -2.57 -7.41
C THR A 60 -3.01 -3.26 -8.34
N VAL A 61 -1.78 -2.75 -8.43
CA VAL A 61 -0.72 -3.34 -9.26
C VAL A 61 -0.41 -4.77 -8.81
N MET A 62 -0.34 -5.01 -7.50
CA MET A 62 -0.02 -6.32 -6.96
C MET A 62 -1.13 -7.35 -7.16
N ILE A 63 -2.39 -6.97 -6.95
CA ILE A 63 -3.54 -7.87 -7.23
C ILE A 63 -3.58 -8.22 -8.71
N VAL A 64 -3.39 -7.23 -9.59
CA VAL A 64 -3.39 -7.46 -11.04
C VAL A 64 -2.26 -8.40 -11.44
N ARG A 65 -1.06 -8.25 -10.86
CA ARG A 65 0.06 -9.18 -11.10
C ARG A 65 -0.24 -10.58 -10.61
N HIS A 66 -0.75 -10.73 -9.40
CA HIS A 66 -1.05 -12.05 -8.84
C HIS A 66 -2.13 -12.78 -9.66
N ARG A 67 -3.14 -12.06 -10.18
CA ARG A 67 -4.15 -12.65 -11.09
C ARG A 67 -3.61 -13.07 -12.46
N ARG A 68 -2.43 -12.57 -12.86
CA ARG A 68 -1.78 -12.92 -14.13
C ARG A 68 -0.81 -14.09 -14.01
N CYS A 69 -0.43 -14.50 -12.79
CA CYS A 69 0.44 -15.64 -12.57
C CYS A 69 -0.39 -16.92 -12.38
N GLY A 70 0.03 -18.03 -13.00
CA GLY A 70 -0.60 -19.32 -12.79
C GLY A 70 -0.37 -19.84 -11.36
N PRO A 71 -1.28 -20.67 -10.82
CA PRO A 71 -1.08 -21.28 -9.50
C PRO A 71 0.21 -22.13 -9.50
N GLY A 72 1.16 -21.79 -8.62
CA GLY A 72 2.45 -22.48 -8.47
C GLY A 72 3.62 -21.88 -9.25
N GLU A 73 3.40 -20.86 -10.10
CA GLU A 73 4.50 -20.12 -10.72
C GLU A 73 5.13 -19.15 -9.72
N ARG A 74 6.47 -19.13 -9.67
CA ARG A 74 7.21 -18.07 -8.96
C ARG A 74 6.84 -16.74 -9.61
N VAL A 75 6.03 -15.95 -8.90
CA VAL A 75 5.66 -14.60 -9.32
C VAL A 75 6.93 -13.80 -9.48
N ASP A 76 7.34 -13.54 -10.71
CA ASP A 76 8.46 -12.65 -10.98
C ASP A 76 8.02 -11.23 -10.61
N LEU A 77 8.46 -10.80 -9.42
CA LEU A 77 8.15 -9.47 -8.87
C LEU A 77 8.95 -8.36 -9.55
N THR A 78 9.77 -8.68 -10.56
CA THR A 78 10.48 -7.68 -11.35
C THR A 78 9.47 -6.67 -11.94
N PRO A 79 9.57 -5.38 -11.55
CA PRO A 79 8.52 -4.41 -11.83
C PRO A 79 8.56 -3.94 -13.29
N THR A 80 8.03 -4.72 -14.22
CA THR A 80 7.69 -4.32 -15.60
C THR A 80 6.54 -3.29 -15.71
N VAL A 81 5.85 -2.96 -14.60
CA VAL A 81 4.76 -1.97 -14.50
C VAL A 81 5.09 -1.07 -13.30
N PRO A 82 4.96 0.26 -13.39
CA PRO A 82 5.73 1.19 -12.57
C PRO A 82 5.24 1.18 -11.13
N MET A 83 5.91 0.41 -10.26
CA MET A 83 5.87 0.62 -8.80
C MET A 83 6.46 1.97 -8.39
N ILE A 84 7.13 2.65 -9.33
CA ILE A 84 7.67 4.00 -9.15
C ILE A 84 6.56 4.98 -8.78
N LEU A 85 5.41 4.96 -9.46
CA LEU A 85 4.33 5.92 -9.20
C LEU A 85 3.71 5.73 -7.80
N PRO A 86 3.30 4.52 -7.37
CA PRO A 86 2.90 4.26 -6.00
C PRO A 86 3.96 4.68 -4.97
N GLY A 87 5.22 4.31 -5.21
CA GLY A 87 6.33 4.65 -4.32
C GLY A 87 6.53 6.15 -4.16
N VAL A 88 6.49 6.91 -5.26
CA VAL A 88 6.61 8.38 -5.25
C VAL A 88 5.45 9.01 -4.48
N LEU A 89 4.21 8.56 -4.69
CA LEU A 89 3.04 9.08 -3.97
C LEU A 89 3.12 8.82 -2.46
N MET A 90 3.62 7.65 -2.06
CA MET A 90 3.81 7.30 -0.66
C MET A 90 4.91 8.14 0.00
N VAL A 91 6.07 8.30 -0.66
CA VAL A 91 7.16 9.15 -0.17
C VAL A 91 6.73 10.61 -0.10
N ALA A 92 6.11 11.14 -1.15
CA ALA A 92 5.63 12.52 -1.19
C ALA A 92 4.55 12.78 -0.13
N GLY A 93 3.63 11.84 0.07
CA GLY A 93 2.59 11.94 1.09
C GLY A 93 3.16 11.93 2.52
N VAL A 94 4.13 11.06 2.81
CA VAL A 94 4.78 11.03 4.13
C VAL A 94 5.61 12.29 4.37
N VAL A 95 6.46 12.69 3.42
CA VAL A 95 7.29 13.89 3.53
C VAL A 95 6.41 15.15 3.64
N GLY A 96 5.37 15.26 2.83
CA GLY A 96 4.43 16.37 2.89
C GLY A 96 3.66 16.45 4.22
N ALA A 97 3.27 15.29 4.78
CA ALA A 97 2.63 15.24 6.09
C ALA A 97 3.58 15.69 7.21
N LEU A 98 4.86 15.28 7.14
CA LEU A 98 5.90 15.71 8.10
C LEU A 98 6.22 17.21 7.99
N MET A 99 6.27 17.76 6.79
CA MET A 99 6.47 19.21 6.58
C MET A 99 5.26 20.05 6.99
N SER A 100 4.09 19.42 7.14
CA SER A 100 2.86 20.06 7.63
C SER A 100 2.63 19.88 9.14
N PHE A 101 3.55 19.19 9.82
CA PHE A 101 3.58 18.95 11.27
C PHE A 101 4.08 20.16 12.05
#